data_AF-A0A5Q4SGC0-F1
#
_entry.id   AF-A0A5Q4SGC0-F1
#
_cell.length_a   1.000
_cell.length_b   1.000
_cell.length_c   1.000
_cell.angle_alpha   90.00
_cell.angle_beta   90.00
_cell.angle_gamma   90.00
#
_symmetry.space_group_name_H-M   'P 1'
#
loop_
_entity.id
_entity.type
_entity.pdbx_description
1 polymer ?
#
loop_
_entity_poly.entity_id
_entity_poly.type
_entity_poly.pdbx_seq_one_letter_code
_entity_poly.pdbx_strand_id
1 'polypeptide(L)'
;AGAAEAFVLIARALPIRRPVVVHPQFTEPEAALRAAGHEVGRVVLSPEDGFRLDPAAVPEDADLVVVGNPTNPTSVLHPAGVLEQLARPGRTLVVDEAFMDAVPGEREALCARQDVPGLVVLRSLTKTWGLAGLRIGYVLADPATVGLLQEAQPLWPVSSPALAAAEACMEPRALVEAADAADRIAVDRAHLLAGLAEFSEVRVVEPAAGPFVLLRLERADEVRELLRSRGFAARRGDTFPGLGSEWLRIAVRDRVTTNRFLQALDLALQGLPRRAVG
;
A
#
# COMPACT_ATOMS: atom_id res chain seq x y z
N ALA A 1 3.13 17.33 -4.70
CA ALA A 1 4.27 16.45 -4.39
C ALA A 1 3.86 15.02 -3.97
N GLY A 2 3.31 14.21 -4.90
CA GLY A 2 2.94 12.80 -4.67
C GLY A 2 1.82 12.58 -3.63
N ALA A 3 1.34 11.35 -3.47
CA ALA A 3 0.37 11.02 -2.41
C ALA A 3 0.95 11.18 -0.99
N ALA A 4 2.27 11.07 -0.84
CA ALA A 4 3.00 11.28 0.41
C ALA A 4 2.74 12.64 1.07
N GLU A 5 2.64 13.71 0.25
CA GLU A 5 2.34 15.05 0.75
C GLU A 5 0.95 15.13 1.39
N ALA A 6 -0.02 14.37 0.88
CA ALA A 6 -1.38 14.38 1.41
C ALA A 6 -1.42 13.94 2.89
N PHE A 7 -0.60 12.95 3.29
CA PHE A 7 -0.51 12.56 4.70
C PHE A 7 -0.01 13.70 5.58
N VAL A 8 0.95 14.49 5.09
CA VAL A 8 1.47 15.66 5.81
C VAL A 8 0.42 16.77 5.91
N LEU A 9 -0.32 17.02 4.83
CA LEU A 9 -1.41 18.00 4.83
C LEU A 9 -2.53 17.60 5.78
N ILE A 10 -2.98 16.35 5.71
CA ILE A 10 -4.01 15.78 6.61
C ILE A 10 -3.58 15.93 8.07
N ALA A 11 -2.35 15.52 8.40
CA ALA A 11 -1.84 15.57 9.77
C ALA A 11 -1.77 16.99 10.35
N ARG A 12 -1.58 18.01 9.51
CA ARG A 12 -1.40 19.41 9.94
C ARG A 12 -2.67 20.25 9.89
N ALA A 13 -3.53 19.98 8.91
CA ALA A 13 -4.67 20.84 8.60
C ALA A 13 -5.95 20.41 9.32
N LEU A 14 -6.15 19.11 9.52
CA LEU A 14 -7.40 18.62 10.09
C LEU A 14 -7.37 18.68 11.63
N PRO A 15 -8.52 18.97 12.28
CA PRO A 15 -8.62 19.09 13.73
C PRO A 15 -8.65 17.72 14.42
N ILE A 16 -7.52 17.01 14.35
CA ILE A 16 -7.34 15.64 14.84
C ILE A 16 -6.95 15.65 16.32
N ARG A 17 -7.56 14.76 17.12
CA ARG A 17 -7.22 14.54 18.54
C ARG A 17 -6.83 13.11 18.84
N ARG A 18 -7.44 12.11 18.19
CA ARG A 18 -7.20 10.68 18.44
C ARG A 18 -7.10 9.90 17.12
N PRO A 19 -6.00 10.10 16.38
CA PRO A 19 -5.79 9.40 15.12
C PRO A 19 -5.42 7.93 15.35
N VAL A 20 -5.98 7.07 14.51
CA VAL A 20 -5.68 5.64 14.47
C VAL A 20 -5.16 5.26 13.09
N VAL A 21 -4.07 4.48 13.05
CA VAL A 21 -3.48 3.94 11.83
C VAL A 21 -3.55 2.42 11.88
N VAL A 22 -4.18 1.80 10.87
CA VAL A 22 -4.31 0.34 10.77
C VAL A 22 -3.03 -0.26 10.20
N HIS A 23 -2.38 -1.14 10.94
CA HIS A 23 -1.10 -1.75 10.58
C HIS A 23 -1.22 -3.25 10.33
N PRO A 24 -0.31 -3.88 9.59
CA PRO A 24 0.83 -3.28 8.91
C PRO A 24 0.39 -2.50 7.67
N GLN A 25 0.80 -1.23 7.57
CA GLN A 25 0.57 -0.42 6.38
C GLN A 25 1.80 0.43 6.03
N PHE A 26 1.70 1.21 4.94
CA PHE A 26 2.74 2.17 4.57
C PHE A 26 3.07 3.09 5.73
N THR A 27 4.34 3.42 5.95
CA THR A 27 4.77 4.02 7.23
C THR A 27 4.59 5.54 7.30
N GLU A 28 4.41 6.20 6.16
CA GLU A 28 4.30 7.67 6.08
C GLU A 28 3.08 8.29 6.78
N PRO A 29 1.86 7.71 6.78
CA PRO A 29 0.72 8.29 7.50
C PRO A 29 1.01 8.47 8.98
N GLU A 30 1.51 7.41 9.64
CA GLU A 30 1.87 7.49 11.06
C GLU A 30 3.05 8.43 11.29
N ALA A 31 4.07 8.40 10.42
CA ALA A 31 5.21 9.29 10.54
C ALA A 31 4.79 10.78 10.42
N ALA A 32 3.89 11.09 9.50
CA ALA A 32 3.34 12.44 9.30
C ALA A 32 2.52 12.92 10.50
N LEU A 33 1.64 12.06 11.03
CA LEU A 33 0.85 12.36 12.23
C LEU A 33 1.75 12.63 13.44
N ARG A 34 2.74 11.77 13.70
CA ARG A 34 3.71 11.97 14.78
C ARG A 34 4.55 13.23 14.59
N ALA A 35 4.98 13.53 13.36
CA ALA A 35 5.73 14.75 13.05
C ALA A 35 4.90 16.03 13.24
N ALA A 36 3.57 15.93 13.18
CA ALA A 36 2.65 17.01 13.52
C ALA A 36 2.29 17.08 15.03
N GLY A 37 2.87 16.21 15.86
CA GLY A 37 2.69 16.21 17.32
C GLY A 37 1.54 15.34 17.83
N HIS A 38 0.93 14.50 16.99
CA HIS A 38 -0.16 13.62 17.41
C HIS A 38 0.33 12.35 18.11
N GLU A 39 -0.38 11.93 19.14
CA GLU A 39 -0.27 10.58 19.69
C GLU A 39 -1.10 9.61 18.82
N VAL A 40 -0.41 8.72 18.11
CA VAL A 40 -1.05 7.84 17.12
C VAL A 40 -1.41 6.49 17.74
N GLY A 41 -2.71 6.21 17.82
CA GLY A 41 -3.23 4.89 18.11
C GLY A 41 -2.97 3.92 16.95
N ARG A 42 -2.80 2.64 17.26
CA ARG A 42 -2.56 1.59 16.25
C ARG A 42 -3.56 0.46 16.42
N VAL A 43 -4.12 0.01 15.30
CA VAL A 43 -4.82 -1.28 15.20
C VAL A 43 -3.91 -2.19 14.40
N VAL A 44 -3.36 -3.24 15.02
CA VAL A 44 -2.39 -4.13 14.35
C VAL A 44 -3.11 -5.41 13.94
N LEU A 45 -3.30 -5.59 12.64
CA LEU A 45 -3.87 -6.77 12.02
C LEU A 45 -2.87 -7.93 12.08
N SER A 46 -3.39 -9.13 12.27
CA SER A 46 -2.58 -10.32 12.47
C SER A 46 -2.54 -11.22 11.23
N PRO A 47 -1.44 -11.97 11.03
CA PRO A 47 -1.36 -12.98 9.96
C PRO A 47 -2.35 -14.14 10.15
N GLU A 48 -2.75 -14.46 11.39
CA GLU A 48 -3.71 -15.53 11.70
C GLU A 48 -5.09 -15.27 11.06
N ASP A 49 -5.51 -14.01 11.01
CA ASP A 49 -6.76 -13.57 10.37
C ASP A 49 -6.56 -13.21 8.87
N GLY A 50 -5.37 -13.45 8.33
CA GLY A 50 -5.00 -13.10 6.96
C GLY A 50 -4.86 -11.59 6.75
N PHE A 51 -4.51 -10.84 7.80
CA PHE A 51 -4.44 -9.38 7.81
C PHE A 51 -5.74 -8.70 7.37
N ARG A 52 -6.89 -9.32 7.63
CA ARG A 52 -8.20 -8.70 7.35
C ARG A 52 -8.56 -7.73 8.46
N LEU A 53 -9.10 -6.58 8.09
CA LEU A 53 -9.58 -5.58 9.02
C LEU A 53 -10.96 -5.98 9.53
N ASP A 54 -11.08 -6.08 10.86
CA ASP A 54 -12.36 -6.01 11.56
C ASP A 54 -12.64 -4.55 11.97
N PRO A 55 -13.70 -3.91 11.46
CA PRO A 55 -14.06 -2.54 11.83
C PRO A 55 -14.27 -2.36 13.34
N ALA A 56 -14.71 -3.41 14.05
CA ALA A 56 -14.93 -3.35 15.50
C ALA A 56 -13.62 -3.24 16.31
N ALA A 57 -12.48 -3.56 15.71
CA ALA A 57 -11.17 -3.38 16.34
C ALA A 57 -10.73 -1.91 16.40
N VAL A 58 -11.36 -1.02 15.61
CA VAL A 58 -11.06 0.41 15.60
C VAL A 58 -11.81 1.11 16.75
N PRO A 59 -11.11 1.78 17.68
CA PRO A 59 -11.73 2.43 18.83
C PRO A 59 -12.87 3.38 18.43
N GLU A 60 -13.97 3.32 19.16
CA GLU A 60 -15.14 4.21 18.97
C GLU A 60 -14.86 5.67 19.29
N ASP A 61 -13.69 6.06 19.75
CA ASP A 61 -13.34 7.46 20.02
C ASP A 61 -12.29 7.99 19.03
N ALA A 62 -11.85 7.18 18.07
CA ALA A 62 -10.98 7.65 17.00
C ALA A 62 -11.71 8.68 16.13
N ASP A 63 -11.09 9.83 15.88
CA ASP A 63 -11.60 10.91 15.04
C ASP A 63 -10.90 10.98 13.68
N LEU A 64 -9.80 10.23 13.51
CA LEU A 64 -9.19 9.94 12.23
C LEU A 64 -8.79 8.47 12.16
N VAL A 65 -9.06 7.82 11.03
CA VAL A 65 -8.65 6.44 10.76
C VAL A 65 -7.97 6.37 9.40
N VAL A 66 -6.75 5.84 9.33
CA VAL A 66 -6.03 5.62 8.06
C VAL A 66 -5.95 4.14 7.73
N VAL A 67 -6.36 3.78 6.51
CA VAL A 67 -6.24 2.42 5.96
C VAL A 67 -5.74 2.50 4.51
N GLY A 68 -4.76 1.68 4.13
CA GLY A 68 -4.38 1.53 2.73
C GLY A 68 -5.17 0.41 2.05
N ASN A 69 -5.63 0.62 0.81
CA ASN A 69 -6.41 -0.37 0.06
C ASN A 69 -6.05 -0.37 -1.46
N PRO A 70 -5.43 -1.45 -2.01
CA PRO A 70 -4.84 -2.58 -1.30
C PRO A 70 -3.79 -2.17 -0.28
N THR A 71 -3.77 -2.84 0.88
CA THR A 71 -2.84 -2.54 1.96
C THR A 71 -1.40 -2.86 1.55
N ASN A 72 -0.50 -1.88 1.63
CA ASN A 72 0.95 -2.11 1.52
C ASN A 72 1.53 -2.30 2.93
N PRO A 73 2.06 -3.48 3.30
CA PRO A 73 2.69 -4.44 2.39
C PRO A 73 1.90 -5.71 2.10
N THR A 74 0.78 -5.97 2.76
CA THR A 74 0.08 -7.27 2.76
C THR A 74 -0.55 -7.64 1.42
N SER A 75 -0.83 -6.64 0.58
CA SER A 75 -1.57 -6.75 -0.69
C SER A 75 -3.05 -7.12 -0.52
N VAL A 76 -3.55 -7.12 0.73
CA VAL A 76 -4.96 -7.37 1.03
C VAL A 76 -5.80 -6.23 0.47
N LEU A 77 -6.85 -6.57 -0.27
CA LEU A 77 -7.89 -5.65 -0.67
C LEU A 77 -9.10 -5.86 0.23
N HIS A 78 -9.36 -4.91 1.11
CA HIS A 78 -10.53 -4.88 1.97
C HIS A 78 -11.77 -4.53 1.13
N PRO A 79 -12.92 -5.21 1.37
CA PRO A 79 -14.18 -4.82 0.76
C PRO A 79 -14.56 -3.37 1.12
N ALA A 80 -15.13 -2.63 0.17
CA ALA A 80 -15.56 -1.25 0.38
C ALA A 80 -16.52 -1.14 1.57
N GLY A 81 -17.50 -2.05 1.64
CA GLY A 81 -18.48 -2.10 2.74
C GLY A 81 -17.87 -2.37 4.13
N VAL A 82 -16.66 -2.95 4.22
CA VAL A 82 -15.93 -3.08 5.50
C VAL A 82 -15.29 -1.75 5.87
N LEU A 83 -14.68 -1.05 4.91
CA LEU A 83 -14.08 0.27 5.14
C LEU A 83 -15.14 1.32 5.48
N GLU A 84 -16.30 1.28 4.82
CA GLU A 84 -17.42 2.19 5.06
C GLU A 84 -17.95 2.11 6.50
N GLN A 85 -17.88 0.95 7.16
CA GLN A 85 -18.28 0.81 8.56
C GLN A 85 -17.40 1.63 9.51
N LEU A 86 -16.21 2.04 9.07
CA LEU A 86 -15.37 2.95 9.84
C LEU A 86 -15.87 4.39 9.78
N ALA A 87 -16.65 4.76 8.76
CA ALA A 87 -17.13 6.11 8.53
C ALA A 87 -18.29 6.45 9.47
N ARG A 88 -18.27 7.67 10.01
CA ARG A 88 -19.32 8.20 10.90
C ARG A 88 -19.19 9.72 11.06
N PRO A 89 -20.24 10.40 11.53
CA PRO A 89 -20.15 11.84 11.83
C PRO A 89 -18.99 12.18 12.76
N GLY A 90 -18.21 13.19 12.40
CA GLY A 90 -17.09 13.67 13.21
C GLY A 90 -15.82 12.83 13.13
N ARG A 91 -15.76 11.80 12.27
CA ARG A 91 -14.53 11.05 11.98
C ARG A 91 -14.11 11.26 10.53
N THR A 92 -12.81 11.50 10.32
CA THR A 92 -12.19 11.43 8.99
C THR A 92 -11.72 10.00 8.71
N LEU A 93 -12.21 9.41 7.64
CA LEU A 93 -11.75 8.11 7.14
C LEU A 93 -10.82 8.34 5.95
N VAL A 94 -9.52 8.11 6.14
CA VAL A 94 -8.52 8.22 5.07
C VAL A 94 -8.29 6.84 4.47
N VAL A 95 -8.57 6.69 3.18
CA VAL A 95 -8.30 5.47 2.41
C VAL A 95 -7.20 5.73 1.38
N ASP A 96 -6.04 5.13 1.58
CA ASP A 96 -4.92 5.22 0.64
C ASP A 96 -5.07 4.20 -0.49
N GLU A 97 -5.54 4.67 -1.64
CA GLU A 97 -5.73 3.91 -2.88
C GLU A 97 -4.53 4.06 -3.85
N ALA A 98 -3.32 4.32 -3.36
CA ALA A 98 -2.13 4.49 -4.20
C ALA A 98 -1.77 3.28 -5.08
N PHE A 99 -2.42 2.13 -4.90
CA PHE A 99 -2.24 0.92 -5.73
C PHE A 99 -3.55 0.41 -6.36
N MET A 100 -4.66 1.15 -6.25
CA MET A 100 -5.96 0.71 -6.73
C MET A 100 -6.01 0.52 -8.25
N ASP A 101 -5.31 1.38 -9.02
CA ASP A 101 -5.14 1.25 -10.47
C ASP A 101 -4.58 -0.13 -10.91
N ALA A 102 -3.86 -0.84 -10.03
CA ALA A 102 -3.28 -2.15 -10.33
C ALA A 102 -4.26 -3.31 -10.05
N VAL A 103 -5.48 -3.00 -9.62
CA VAL A 103 -6.55 -3.95 -9.39
C VAL A 103 -7.50 -3.92 -10.60
N PRO A 104 -7.71 -5.04 -11.30
CA PRO A 104 -8.66 -5.11 -12.41
C PRO A 104 -10.04 -4.54 -12.05
N GLY A 105 -10.50 -3.58 -12.85
CA GLY A 105 -11.76 -2.88 -12.67
C GLY A 105 -11.86 -1.99 -11.43
N GLU A 106 -10.75 -1.72 -10.74
CA GLU A 106 -10.71 -0.95 -9.49
C GLU A 106 -11.77 -1.38 -8.48
N ARG A 107 -12.00 -2.70 -8.39
CA ARG A 107 -13.00 -3.26 -7.45
C ARG A 107 -12.69 -2.80 -6.03
N GLU A 108 -13.74 -2.56 -5.24
CA GLU A 108 -13.65 -2.03 -3.87
C GLU A 108 -13.08 -0.60 -3.73
N ALA A 109 -12.90 0.14 -4.84
CA ALA A 109 -12.55 1.55 -4.79
C ALA A 109 -13.67 2.40 -4.20
N LEU A 110 -13.27 3.39 -3.41
CA LEU A 110 -14.11 4.39 -2.77
C LEU A 110 -13.95 5.77 -3.42
N CYS A 111 -13.02 5.94 -4.38
CA CYS A 111 -12.73 7.24 -5.02
C CYS A 111 -13.95 7.92 -5.69
N ALA A 112 -14.96 7.15 -6.11
CA ALA A 112 -16.19 7.66 -6.72
C ALA A 112 -17.35 7.83 -5.71
N ARG A 113 -17.16 7.47 -4.44
CA ARG A 113 -18.23 7.50 -3.42
C ARG A 113 -18.40 8.90 -2.84
N GLN A 114 -19.65 9.31 -2.70
CA GLN A 114 -20.03 10.63 -2.15
C GLN A 114 -20.91 10.53 -0.91
N ASP A 115 -21.38 9.32 -0.60
CA ASP A 115 -22.31 8.97 0.47
C ASP A 115 -21.63 8.50 1.76
N VAL A 116 -20.30 8.41 1.77
CA VAL A 116 -19.49 7.95 2.92
C VAL A 116 -19.03 9.16 3.74
N PRO A 117 -19.53 9.37 4.97
CA PRO A 117 -19.21 10.56 5.76
C PRO A 117 -17.73 10.66 6.11
N GLY A 118 -17.14 11.84 5.90
CA GLY A 118 -15.74 12.12 6.28
C GLY A 118 -14.70 11.34 5.47
N LEU A 119 -15.09 10.77 4.33
CA LEU A 119 -14.19 10.03 3.45
C LEU A 119 -13.17 10.95 2.78
N VAL A 120 -11.90 10.55 2.85
CA VAL A 120 -10.77 11.14 2.15
C VAL A 120 -10.04 10.02 1.43
N VAL A 121 -10.04 10.04 0.10
CA VAL A 121 -9.34 9.04 -0.72
C VAL A 121 -8.05 9.64 -1.27
N LEU A 122 -6.95 8.91 -1.15
CA LEU A 122 -5.66 9.29 -1.72
C LEU A 122 -5.37 8.44 -2.95
N ARG A 123 -4.96 9.08 -4.04
CA ARG A 123 -4.57 8.40 -5.28
C ARG A 123 -3.17 8.81 -5.71
N SER A 124 -2.49 7.91 -6.40
CA SER A 124 -1.15 8.17 -6.93
C SER A 124 -1.02 7.75 -8.38
N LEU A 125 -0.60 8.68 -9.23
CA LEU A 125 -0.28 8.37 -10.64
C LEU A 125 1.14 7.82 -10.81
N THR A 126 1.89 7.61 -9.72
CA THR A 126 3.31 7.25 -9.81
C THR A 126 3.56 5.79 -10.11
N LYS A 127 2.66 4.89 -9.69
CA LYS A 127 2.93 3.45 -9.65
C LYS A 127 2.66 2.81 -11.00
N THR A 128 1.41 2.92 -11.46
CA THR A 128 0.90 2.39 -12.72
C THR A 128 1.74 2.86 -13.91
N TRP A 129 2.07 4.16 -13.91
CA TRP A 129 2.73 4.82 -15.04
C TRP A 129 4.26 4.84 -14.94
N GLY A 130 4.85 4.28 -13.88
CA GLY A 130 6.30 4.34 -13.67
C GLY A 130 6.85 5.75 -13.42
N LEU A 131 6.00 6.71 -13.04
CA LEU A 131 6.32 8.13 -12.88
C LEU A 131 6.75 8.50 -11.45
N ALA A 132 7.34 7.58 -10.71
CA ALA A 132 7.72 7.78 -9.30
C ALA A 132 8.61 9.01 -9.08
N GLY A 133 9.47 9.36 -10.04
CA GLY A 133 10.32 10.55 -9.98
C GLY A 133 9.60 11.89 -10.14
N LEU A 134 8.42 11.92 -10.79
CA LEU A 134 7.66 13.17 -11.03
C LEU A 134 6.87 13.65 -9.80
N ARG A 135 6.68 12.78 -8.81
CA ARG A 135 6.00 13.10 -7.54
C ARG A 135 4.59 13.68 -7.76
N ILE A 136 3.66 12.86 -8.25
CA ILE A 136 2.27 13.27 -8.45
C ILE A 136 1.24 12.31 -7.84
N GLY A 137 0.22 12.90 -7.24
CA GLY A 137 -0.90 12.25 -6.57
C GLY A 137 -1.96 13.31 -6.25
N TYR A 138 -3.12 12.87 -5.80
CA TYR A 138 -4.25 13.76 -5.54
C TYR A 138 -5.12 13.22 -4.39
N VAL A 139 -5.91 14.13 -3.82
CA VAL A 139 -6.86 13.87 -2.75
C VAL A 139 -8.27 14.05 -3.30
N LEU A 140 -9.17 13.13 -2.96
CA LEU A 140 -10.60 13.25 -3.19
C LEU A 140 -11.29 13.28 -1.82
N ALA A 141 -12.02 14.35 -1.54
CA ALA A 141 -12.75 14.55 -0.29
C ALA A 141 -13.89 15.55 -0.52
N ASP A 142 -14.72 15.78 0.50
CA ASP A 142 -15.71 16.84 0.45
C ASP A 142 -15.05 18.23 0.31
N PRO A 143 -15.76 19.23 -0.27
CA PRO A 143 -15.17 20.55 -0.53
C PRO A 143 -14.62 21.26 0.70
N ALA A 144 -15.20 21.07 1.89
CA ALA A 144 -14.73 21.73 3.11
C ALA A 144 -13.40 21.14 3.55
N THR A 145 -13.27 19.81 3.52
CA THR A 145 -12.00 19.11 3.78
C THR A 145 -10.92 19.52 2.77
N VAL A 146 -11.24 19.58 1.47
CA VAL A 146 -10.30 20.04 0.44
C VAL A 146 -9.82 21.47 0.71
N GLY A 147 -10.73 22.38 1.10
CA GLY A 147 -10.38 23.76 1.45
C GLY A 147 -9.34 23.84 2.58
N LEU A 148 -9.55 23.09 3.67
CA LEU A 148 -8.58 23.03 4.77
C LEU A 148 -7.20 22.53 4.32
N LEU A 149 -7.17 21.50 3.47
CA LEU A 149 -5.91 20.97 2.94
C LEU A 149 -5.20 21.97 2.02
N GLN A 150 -5.95 22.72 1.20
CA GLN A 150 -5.41 23.76 0.33
C GLN A 150 -4.80 24.93 1.11
N GLU A 151 -5.43 25.36 2.20
CA GLU A 151 -4.89 26.42 3.07
C GLU A 151 -3.55 26.03 3.70
N ALA A 152 -3.37 24.75 4.04
CA ALA A 152 -2.13 24.21 4.59
C ALA A 152 -1.08 23.86 3.51
N GLN A 153 -1.46 23.84 2.23
CA GLN A 153 -0.59 23.38 1.16
C GLN A 153 0.47 24.43 0.82
N PRO A 154 1.76 24.04 0.66
CA PRO A 154 2.78 24.96 0.18
C PRO A 154 2.41 25.55 -1.19
N LEU A 155 2.84 26.80 -1.43
CA LEU A 155 2.68 27.43 -2.73
C LEU A 155 3.43 26.65 -3.82
N TRP A 156 2.83 26.55 -5.00
CA TRP A 156 3.35 25.80 -6.16
C TRP A 156 3.79 24.36 -5.82
N PRO A 157 2.90 23.53 -5.24
CA PRO A 157 3.25 22.21 -4.70
C PRO A 157 3.46 21.13 -5.77
N VAL A 158 3.11 21.42 -7.02
CA VAL A 158 3.20 20.50 -8.15
C VAL A 158 3.93 21.20 -9.30
N SER A 159 4.94 20.54 -9.85
CA SER A 159 5.73 21.07 -10.96
C SER A 159 4.97 20.97 -12.29
N SER A 160 5.26 21.86 -13.24
CA SER A 160 4.62 21.83 -14.57
C SER A 160 4.80 20.48 -15.30
N PRO A 161 5.97 19.80 -15.27
CA PRO A 161 6.09 18.46 -15.85
C PRO A 161 5.20 17.42 -15.19
N ALA A 162 4.99 17.52 -13.87
CA ALA A 162 4.08 16.63 -13.16
C ALA A 162 2.63 16.88 -13.59
N LEU A 163 2.20 18.14 -13.72
CA LEU A 163 0.86 18.48 -14.22
C LEU A 163 0.61 17.95 -15.64
N ALA A 164 1.55 18.16 -16.56
CA ALA A 164 1.46 17.64 -17.93
C ALA A 164 1.35 16.10 -17.95
N ALA A 165 2.11 15.41 -17.09
CA ALA A 165 2.00 13.97 -16.96
C ALA A 165 0.64 13.54 -16.38
N ALA A 166 0.07 14.28 -15.42
CA ALA A 166 -1.26 13.99 -14.91
C ALA A 166 -2.33 14.11 -15.99
N GLU A 167 -2.31 15.17 -16.79
CA GLU A 167 -3.26 15.35 -17.90
C GLU A 167 -3.18 14.18 -18.88
N ALA A 168 -1.97 13.81 -19.31
CA ALA A 168 -1.74 12.68 -20.22
C ALA A 168 -2.24 11.34 -19.64
N CYS A 169 -2.04 11.10 -18.34
CA CYS A 169 -2.49 9.87 -17.66
C CYS A 169 -4.02 9.76 -17.56
N MET A 170 -4.75 10.85 -17.76
CA MET A 170 -6.22 10.91 -17.67
C MET A 170 -6.91 10.91 -19.03
N GLU A 171 -6.15 10.89 -20.13
CA GLU A 171 -6.73 10.77 -21.47
C GLU A 171 -7.46 9.42 -21.64
N PRO A 172 -8.54 9.35 -22.45
CA PRO A 172 -9.29 8.10 -22.63
C PRO A 172 -8.42 6.90 -23.04
N ARG A 173 -7.44 7.12 -23.90
CA ARG A 173 -6.46 6.08 -24.29
C ARG A 173 -5.63 5.62 -23.10
N ALA A 174 -5.17 6.55 -22.26
CA ALA A 174 -4.37 6.24 -21.08
C ALA A 174 -5.18 5.42 -20.06
N LEU A 175 -6.47 5.73 -19.89
CA LEU A 175 -7.34 4.95 -19.02
C LEU A 175 -7.51 3.50 -19.50
N VAL A 176 -7.65 3.28 -20.81
CA VAL A 176 -7.66 1.93 -21.40
C VAL A 176 -6.32 1.21 -21.16
N GLU A 177 -5.20 1.90 -21.39
CA GLU A 177 -3.87 1.34 -21.16
C GLU A 177 -3.63 0.95 -19.69
N ALA A 178 -4.10 1.76 -18.75
CA ALA A 178 -4.04 1.47 -17.32
C ALA A 178 -4.89 0.25 -16.95
N ALA A 179 -6.10 0.13 -17.49
CA ALA A 179 -6.94 -1.05 -17.29
C ALA A 179 -6.27 -2.33 -17.83
N ASP A 180 -5.73 -2.29 -19.04
CA ASP A 180 -4.99 -3.42 -19.60
C ASP A 180 -3.73 -3.75 -18.77
N ALA A 181 -3.08 -2.74 -18.17
CA ALA A 181 -1.95 -2.95 -17.28
C ALA A 181 -2.36 -3.63 -15.97
N ALA A 182 -3.52 -3.30 -15.41
CA ALA A 182 -4.09 -3.96 -14.24
C ALA A 182 -4.33 -5.45 -14.50
N ASP A 183 -4.90 -5.78 -15.67
CA ASP A 183 -5.13 -7.17 -16.09
C ASP A 183 -3.81 -7.93 -16.27
N ARG A 184 -2.80 -7.32 -16.91
CA ARG A 184 -1.46 -7.90 -17.03
C ARG A 184 -0.82 -8.16 -15.66
N ILE A 185 -0.89 -7.19 -14.75
CA ILE A 185 -0.37 -7.34 -13.38
C ILE A 185 -1.07 -8.48 -12.65
N ALA A 186 -2.37 -8.66 -12.84
CA ALA A 186 -3.10 -9.78 -12.24
C ALA A 186 -2.60 -11.15 -12.75
N VAL A 187 -2.35 -11.27 -14.06
CA VAL A 187 -1.77 -12.48 -14.67
C VAL A 187 -0.34 -12.73 -14.18
N ASP A 188 0.51 -11.71 -14.18
CA ASP A 188 1.89 -11.82 -13.69
C ASP A 188 1.94 -12.15 -12.19
N ARG A 189 1.02 -11.60 -11.39
CA ARG A 189 0.87 -11.93 -9.98
C ARG A 189 0.48 -13.38 -9.79
N ALA A 190 -0.47 -13.89 -10.56
CA ALA A 190 -0.85 -15.30 -10.51
C ALA A 190 0.33 -16.21 -10.86
N HIS A 191 1.14 -15.84 -11.85
CA HIS A 191 2.36 -16.58 -12.20
C HIS A 191 3.39 -16.57 -11.07
N LEU A 192 3.62 -15.42 -10.43
CA LEU A 192 4.50 -15.32 -9.26
C LEU A 192 3.99 -16.18 -8.09
N LEU A 193 2.70 -16.12 -7.76
CA LEU A 193 2.10 -16.90 -6.68
C LEU A 193 2.22 -18.40 -6.93
N ALA A 194 1.90 -18.86 -8.14
CA ALA A 194 2.06 -20.27 -8.52
C ALA A 194 3.51 -20.75 -8.37
N GLY A 195 4.48 -19.94 -8.81
CA GLY A 195 5.89 -20.27 -8.63
C GLY A 195 6.37 -20.25 -7.18
N LEU A 196 5.83 -19.35 -6.35
CA LEU A 196 6.14 -19.30 -4.92
C LEU A 196 5.55 -20.49 -4.15
N ALA A 197 4.41 -21.02 -4.59
CA ALA A 197 3.75 -22.17 -3.98
C ALA A 197 4.57 -23.48 -4.06
N GLU A 198 5.54 -23.55 -4.98
CA GLU A 198 6.46 -24.69 -5.10
C GLU A 198 7.51 -24.75 -3.96
N PHE A 199 7.63 -23.69 -3.15
CA PHE A 199 8.57 -23.61 -2.03
C PHE A 199 7.86 -23.86 -0.70
N SER A 200 8.11 -25.02 -0.08
CA SER A 200 7.49 -25.40 1.19
C SER A 200 7.83 -24.48 2.36
N GLU A 201 8.97 -23.79 2.28
CA GLU A 201 9.53 -22.88 3.25
C GLU A 201 8.92 -21.47 3.18
N VAL A 202 8.19 -21.18 2.10
CA VAL A 202 7.62 -19.86 1.82
C VAL A 202 6.12 -19.88 2.05
N ARG A 203 5.64 -18.93 2.86
CA ARG A 203 4.21 -18.73 3.09
C ARG A 203 3.82 -17.36 2.55
N VAL A 204 2.91 -17.31 1.59
CA VAL A 204 2.45 -16.05 0.99
C VAL A 204 1.14 -15.62 1.65
N VAL A 205 0.95 -14.30 1.80
CA VAL A 205 -0.33 -13.73 2.22
C VAL A 205 -1.28 -13.70 1.02
N GLU A 206 -2.41 -14.37 1.17
CA GLU A 206 -3.42 -14.50 0.13
C GLU A 206 -4.83 -14.23 0.69
N PRO A 207 -5.75 -13.68 -0.14
CA PRO A 207 -5.55 -13.26 -1.53
C PRO A 207 -4.77 -11.95 -1.65
N ALA A 208 -3.86 -11.86 -2.62
CA ALA A 208 -3.12 -10.64 -2.95
C ALA A 208 -3.75 -9.94 -4.17
N ALA A 209 -3.94 -8.62 -4.08
CA ALA A 209 -4.60 -7.81 -5.10
C ALA A 209 -3.74 -6.71 -5.70
N GLY A 210 -2.73 -6.21 -4.97
CA GLY A 210 -1.83 -5.17 -5.43
C GLY A 210 -0.72 -5.66 -6.37
N PRO A 211 0.19 -4.77 -6.80
CA PRO A 211 1.33 -5.09 -7.67
C PRO A 211 2.54 -5.63 -6.87
N PHE A 212 2.28 -6.30 -5.75
CA PHE A 212 3.26 -6.91 -4.87
C PHE A 212 2.60 -8.02 -4.06
N VAL A 213 3.42 -8.89 -3.47
CA VAL A 213 3.00 -9.94 -2.55
C VAL A 213 3.83 -9.87 -1.27
N LEU A 214 3.22 -10.20 -0.14
CA LEU A 214 3.92 -10.34 1.14
C LEU A 214 4.15 -11.83 1.40
N LEU A 215 5.39 -12.20 1.68
CA LEU A 215 5.75 -13.57 2.00
C LEU A 215 6.49 -13.63 3.34
N ARG A 216 6.36 -14.77 4.00
CA ARG A 216 6.98 -15.14 5.27
C ARG A 216 7.87 -16.35 5.04
N LEU A 217 9.08 -16.29 5.55
CA LEU A 217 10.03 -17.41 5.53
C LEU A 217 11.00 -17.30 6.69
N GLU A 218 11.51 -18.44 7.16
CA GLU A 218 12.60 -18.41 8.13
C GLU A 218 13.85 -17.78 7.52
N ARG A 219 14.65 -17.11 8.37
CA ARG A 219 15.95 -16.53 7.96
C ARG A 219 15.84 -15.59 6.75
N ALA A 220 14.70 -14.91 6.64
CA ALA A 220 14.38 -14.01 5.54
C ALA A 220 15.45 -12.95 5.27
N ASP A 221 16.12 -12.44 6.29
CA ASP A 221 17.22 -11.49 6.11
C ASP A 221 18.44 -12.11 5.40
N GLU A 222 18.80 -13.36 5.71
CA GLU A 222 19.88 -14.07 5.02
C GLU A 222 19.48 -14.37 3.57
N VAL A 223 18.25 -14.84 3.37
CA VAL A 223 17.70 -15.07 2.02
C VAL A 223 17.70 -13.77 1.22
N ARG A 224 17.30 -12.65 1.82
CA ARG A 224 17.30 -11.32 1.20
C ARG A 224 18.70 -10.89 0.77
N GLU A 225 19.72 -11.10 1.59
CA GLU A 225 21.11 -10.77 1.22
C GLU A 225 21.65 -11.68 0.11
N LEU A 226 21.30 -12.97 0.13
CA LEU A 226 21.64 -13.91 -0.95
C LEU A 226 20.92 -13.59 -2.26
N LEU A 227 19.66 -13.13 -2.21
CA LEU A 227 18.93 -12.61 -3.36
C LEU A 227 19.60 -11.33 -3.88
N ARG A 228 20.04 -10.43 -3.00
CA ARG A 228 20.72 -9.19 -3.37
C ARG A 228 22.04 -9.47 -4.10
N SER A 229 22.83 -10.44 -3.65
CA SER A 229 24.06 -10.85 -4.35
C SER A 229 23.79 -11.44 -5.74
N ARG A 230 22.56 -11.86 -6.01
CA ARG A 230 22.08 -12.38 -7.31
C ARG A 230 21.33 -11.32 -8.13
N GLY A 231 21.36 -10.05 -7.70
CA GLY A 231 20.74 -8.93 -8.41
C GLY A 231 19.26 -8.69 -8.10
N PHE A 232 18.69 -9.36 -7.09
CA PHE A 232 17.30 -9.18 -6.68
C PHE A 232 17.20 -8.47 -5.34
N ALA A 233 16.57 -7.28 -5.32
CA ALA A 233 16.28 -6.55 -4.10
C ALA A 233 14.86 -6.86 -3.62
N ALA A 234 14.74 -7.37 -2.39
CA ALA A 234 13.46 -7.56 -1.70
C ALA A 234 13.27 -6.52 -0.59
N ARG A 235 12.02 -6.07 -0.38
CA ARG A 235 11.71 -5.11 0.68
C ARG A 235 11.51 -5.85 2.01
N ARG A 236 12.22 -5.43 3.05
CA ARG A 236 12.08 -5.98 4.40
C ARG A 236 10.73 -5.64 5.03
N GLY A 237 10.12 -6.62 5.69
CA GLY A 237 8.84 -6.52 6.39
C GLY A 237 8.96 -5.85 7.76
N ASP A 238 10.04 -6.06 8.49
CA ASP A 238 10.30 -5.51 9.84
C ASP A 238 10.30 -3.97 9.94
N THR A 239 10.34 -3.29 8.79
CA THR A 239 10.16 -1.84 8.71
C THR A 239 8.71 -1.38 8.82
N PHE A 240 7.75 -2.30 8.74
CA PHE A 240 6.32 -2.03 8.88
C PHE A 240 5.84 -2.48 10.28
N PRO A 241 5.18 -1.62 11.07
CA PRO A 241 4.67 -2.00 12.38
C PRO A 241 3.77 -3.25 12.29
N GLY A 242 3.98 -4.22 13.18
CA GLY A 242 3.23 -5.49 13.19
C GLY A 242 3.87 -6.63 12.39
N LEU A 243 4.94 -6.36 11.62
CA LEU A 243 5.72 -7.41 10.95
C LEU A 243 7.11 -7.55 11.58
N GLY A 244 7.62 -8.79 11.61
CA GLY A 244 8.97 -9.13 12.03
C GLY A 244 9.96 -9.29 10.88
N SER A 245 11.19 -9.68 11.21
CA SER A 245 12.29 -9.87 10.25
C SER A 245 12.07 -11.03 9.29
N GLU A 246 11.13 -11.94 9.57
CA GLU A 246 10.80 -13.08 8.73
C GLU A 246 9.95 -12.74 7.49
N TRP A 247 9.54 -11.48 7.36
CA TRP A 247 8.64 -11.02 6.31
C TRP A 247 9.41 -10.28 5.20
N LEU A 248 9.11 -10.59 3.94
CA LEU A 248 9.59 -9.87 2.76
C LEU A 248 8.44 -9.51 1.84
N ARG A 249 8.47 -8.30 1.27
CA ARG A 249 7.55 -7.87 0.21
C ARG A 249 8.27 -7.91 -1.13
N ILE A 250 7.69 -8.66 -2.08
CA ILE A 250 8.20 -8.84 -3.44
C ILE A 250 7.28 -8.12 -4.42
N ALA A 251 7.84 -7.33 -5.33
CA ALA A 251 7.07 -6.69 -6.39
C ALA A 251 6.67 -7.72 -7.46
N VAL A 252 5.46 -7.60 -7.99
CA VAL A 252 5.04 -8.36 -9.17
C VAL A 252 5.76 -7.79 -10.39
N ARG A 253 6.37 -8.66 -11.20
CA ARG A 253 7.11 -8.32 -12.42
C ARG A 253 6.69 -9.25 -13.54
N ASP A 254 7.09 -8.91 -14.76
CA ASP A 254 6.87 -9.73 -15.94
C ASP A 254 7.37 -11.18 -15.73
N ARG A 255 6.78 -12.11 -16.50
CA ARG A 255 7.08 -13.54 -16.41
C ARG A 255 8.57 -13.89 -16.51
N VAL A 256 9.36 -13.19 -17.34
CA VAL A 256 10.80 -13.48 -17.49
C VAL A 256 11.55 -13.09 -16.22
N THR A 257 11.28 -11.90 -15.70
CA THR A 257 11.85 -11.44 -14.43
C THR A 257 11.43 -12.34 -13.27
N THR A 258 10.16 -12.72 -13.21
CA THR A 258 9.63 -13.61 -12.17
C THR A 258 10.29 -14.99 -12.21
N ASN A 259 10.46 -15.60 -13.38
CA ASN A 259 11.14 -16.89 -13.50
C ASN A 259 12.59 -16.82 -13.00
N ARG A 260 13.32 -15.75 -13.35
CA ARG A 260 14.68 -15.53 -12.85
C ARG A 260 14.72 -15.31 -11.35
N PHE A 261 13.73 -14.61 -10.80
CA PHE A 261 13.59 -14.43 -9.36
C PHE A 261 13.36 -15.76 -8.63
N LEU A 262 12.46 -16.61 -9.13
CA LEU A 262 12.17 -17.91 -8.53
C LEU A 262 13.40 -18.83 -8.54
N GLN A 263 14.19 -18.82 -9.62
CA GLN A 263 15.48 -19.52 -9.66
C GLN A 263 16.49 -18.96 -8.64
N ALA A 264 16.55 -17.63 -8.50
CA ALA A 264 17.43 -17.00 -7.52
C ALA A 264 16.99 -17.30 -6.08
N LEU A 265 15.69 -17.41 -5.83
CA LEU A 265 15.11 -17.80 -4.54
C LEU A 265 15.48 -19.24 -4.18
N ASP A 266 15.32 -20.19 -5.12
CA ASP A 266 15.74 -21.58 -4.93
C ASP A 266 17.22 -21.68 -4.55
N LEU A 267 18.09 -21.03 -5.32
CA LEU A 267 19.52 -20.98 -5.02
C LEU A 267 19.86 -20.27 -3.70
N ALA A 268 19.04 -19.30 -3.26
CA ALA A 268 19.22 -18.61 -1.99
C ALA A 268 18.83 -19.51 -0.82
N LEU A 269 17.72 -20.24 -0.93
CA LEU A 269 17.27 -21.21 0.08
C LEU A 269 18.26 -22.37 0.23
N GLN A 270 18.75 -22.92 -0.88
CA GLN A 270 19.79 -23.96 -0.87
C GLN A 270 21.15 -23.47 -0.34
N GLY A 271 21.43 -22.16 -0.51
CA GLY A 271 22.66 -21.52 -0.06
C GLY A 271 22.68 -21.14 1.41
N LEU A 272 21.61 -21.40 2.16
CA LEU A 272 21.55 -21.10 3.59
C LEU A 272 22.54 -21.99 4.37
N PRO A 273 23.38 -21.42 5.26
CA PRO A 273 24.26 -22.22 6.10
C PRO A 273 23.43 -23.22 6.93
N ARG A 274 23.90 -24.47 7.03
CA ARG A 274 23.24 -25.48 7.88
C ARG A 274 23.22 -24.96 9.33
N ARG A 275 22.07 -25.09 10.03
CA ARG A 275 22.01 -24.76 11.46
C ARG A 275 23.09 -25.59 12.18
N ALA A 276 23.94 -24.94 12.98
CA ALA A 276 24.80 -25.67 13.89
C ALA A 276 23.88 -26.46 14.82
N VAL A 277 24.01 -27.78 14.81
CA VAL A 277 23.29 -28.65 15.75
C VAL A 277 23.91 -28.37 17.12
N GLY A 278 23.15 -27.67 17.96
CA GLY A 278 23.48 -27.48 19.38
C GLY A 278 23.16 -28.71 20.19
#